data_AF-A0AAP0X4W7-F1
#
_entry.id   AF-A0AAP0X4W7-F1
#
_cell.length_a   1.000
_cell.length_b   1.000
_cell.length_c   1.000
_cell.angle_alpha   90.00
_cell.angle_beta   90.00
_cell.angle_gamma   90.00
#
_symmetry.space_group_name_H-M   'P 1'
#
loop_
_entity.id
_entity.type
_entity.pdbx_description
1 polymer ?
#
loop_
_entity_poly.entity_id
_entity_poly.type
_entity_poly.pdbx_seq_one_letter_code
_entity_poly.pdbx_strand_id
1 'polypeptide(L)'
;MAIHATSSSMKSRRKNLNECGMAIFSLEAKARGSYAKTIKFNTYELAEILLVDGCFIIELLLRFSGMHFEDDSDLIFRNAWMIPTLRHDLGLLENQIPFFVLDHLLEICVPLKP
;
A
#
# COMPACT_ATOMS: atom_id res chain seq x y z
N MET A 1 24.13 -20.69 12.21
CA MET A 1 22.66 -20.88 12.11
C MET A 1 21.93 -19.57 11.76
N ALA A 2 22.45 -18.74 10.84
CA ALA A 2 21.84 -17.44 10.49
C ALA A 2 21.65 -17.22 8.97
N ILE A 3 22.19 -18.10 8.13
CA ILE A 3 22.21 -17.94 6.66
C ILE A 3 21.04 -18.62 5.92
N HIS A 4 20.19 -19.39 6.62
CA HIS A 4 19.01 -20.05 6.00
C HIS A 4 17.68 -19.32 6.23
N ALA A 5 17.57 -18.44 7.24
CA ALA A 5 16.33 -17.72 7.54
C ALA A 5 16.07 -16.51 6.61
N THR A 6 17.14 -15.89 6.09
CA THR A 6 17.06 -14.73 5.18
C THR A 6 16.51 -15.11 3.79
N SER A 7 16.91 -16.25 3.23
CA SER A 7 16.47 -16.69 1.89
C SER A 7 14.97 -17.00 1.83
N SER A 8 14.41 -17.64 2.86
CA SER A 8 12.97 -17.96 2.92
C SER A 8 12.09 -16.72 3.15
N SER A 9 12.51 -15.82 4.05
CA SER A 9 11.79 -14.56 4.32
C SER A 9 11.83 -13.60 3.12
N MET A 10 12.94 -13.54 2.39
CA MET A 10 13.05 -12.74 1.16
C MET A 10 12.28 -13.36 -0.01
N LYS A 11 12.24 -14.70 -0.14
CA LYS A 11 11.37 -15.39 -1.12
C LYS A 11 9.89 -15.14 -0.85
N SER A 12 9.47 -15.21 0.41
CA SER A 12 8.10 -14.91 0.83
C SER A 12 7.71 -13.47 0.50
N ARG A 13 8.56 -12.48 0.83
CA ARG A 13 8.35 -11.07 0.47
C ARG A 13 8.28 -10.84 -1.04
N ARG A 14 9.14 -11.49 -1.83
CA ARG A 14 9.11 -11.42 -3.30
C ARG A 14 7.84 -12.01 -3.90
N LYS A 15 7.36 -13.11 -3.32
CA LYS A 15 6.13 -13.77 -3.75
C LYS A 15 4.91 -12.88 -3.50
N ASN A 16 4.81 -12.29 -2.30
CA ASN A 16 3.75 -11.34 -1.96
C ASN A 16 3.77 -10.10 -2.86
N LEU A 17 4.95 -9.55 -3.20
CA LEU A 17 5.05 -8.39 -4.11
C LEU A 17 4.52 -8.69 -5.52
N ASN A 18 4.86 -9.86 -6.08
CA ASN A 18 4.36 -10.25 -7.39
C ASN A 18 2.86 -10.53 -7.36
N GLU A 19 2.36 -11.14 -6.28
CA GLU A 19 0.93 -11.36 -6.06
C GLU A 19 0.15 -10.04 -5.93
N CYS A 20 0.66 -9.07 -5.15
CA CYS A 20 0.09 -7.72 -5.09
C CYS A 20 0.09 -7.03 -6.45
N GLY A 21 1.21 -7.10 -7.18
CA GLY A 21 1.32 -6.50 -8.51
C GLY A 21 0.29 -7.07 -9.50
N MET A 22 0.13 -8.39 -9.52
CA MET A 22 -0.87 -9.05 -10.37
C MET A 22 -2.31 -8.74 -9.92
N ALA A 23 -2.56 -8.69 -8.61
CA ALA A 23 -3.86 -8.34 -8.06
C ALA A 23 -4.26 -6.92 -8.46
N ILE A 24 -3.38 -5.94 -8.28
CA ILE A 24 -3.65 -4.54 -8.66
C ILE A 24 -3.79 -4.39 -10.17
N PHE A 25 -2.98 -5.08 -10.96
CA PHE A 25 -3.12 -5.08 -12.41
C PHE A 25 -4.51 -5.57 -12.84
N SER A 26 -5.06 -6.59 -12.17
CA SER A 26 -6.41 -7.09 -12.45
C SER A 26 -7.54 -6.12 -12.02
N LEU A 27 -7.27 -5.27 -11.03
CA LEU A 27 -8.21 -4.28 -10.49
C LEU A 27 -8.16 -2.94 -11.22
N GLU A 28 -7.11 -2.68 -12.00
CA GLU A 28 -6.82 -1.40 -12.64
C GLU A 28 -8.02 -0.86 -13.43
N ALA A 29 -8.68 -1.69 -14.26
CA ALA A 29 -9.79 -1.24 -15.08
C ALA A 29 -11.00 -0.79 -14.23
N LYS A 30 -11.27 -1.51 -13.13
CA LYS A 30 -12.32 -1.15 -12.17
C LYS A 30 -11.95 0.12 -11.40
N ALA A 31 -10.68 0.25 -11.00
CA ALA A 31 -10.17 1.44 -10.32
C ALA A 31 -10.26 2.66 -11.23
N ARG A 32 -9.86 2.53 -12.50
CA ARG A 32 -10.01 3.56 -13.52
C ARG A 32 -11.45 4.03 -13.67
N GLY A 33 -12.41 3.09 -13.68
CA GLY A 33 -13.85 3.39 -13.72
C GLY A 33 -14.40 4.08 -12.47
N SER A 34 -13.63 4.13 -11.38
CA SER A 34 -14.02 4.84 -10.14
C SER A 34 -13.68 6.34 -10.19
N TYR A 35 -12.86 6.78 -11.15
CA TYR A 35 -12.49 8.18 -11.32
C TYR A 35 -13.42 8.88 -12.31
N ALA A 36 -13.96 10.03 -11.91
CA ALA A 36 -14.84 10.84 -12.77
C ALA A 36 -14.10 11.46 -13.97
N LYS A 37 -12.78 11.66 -13.86
CA LYS A 37 -11.94 12.22 -14.92
C LYS A 37 -11.17 11.11 -15.62
N THR A 38 -10.95 11.29 -16.92
CA THR A 38 -10.08 10.40 -17.69
C THR A 38 -8.66 10.44 -17.14
N ILE A 39 -8.22 9.29 -16.63
CA ILE A 39 -6.84 9.09 -16.19
C ILE A 39 -5.94 8.93 -17.43
N LYS A 40 -4.88 9.74 -17.51
CA LYS A 40 -3.95 9.75 -18.66
C LYS A 40 -2.86 8.67 -18.59
N PHE A 41 -2.72 8.02 -17.45
CA PHE A 41 -1.79 6.92 -17.26
C PHE A 41 -2.24 5.70 -18.07
N ASN A 42 -1.29 4.96 -18.63
CA ASN A 42 -1.57 3.64 -19.19
C ASN A 42 -1.89 2.62 -18.08
N THR A 43 -2.26 1.40 -18.47
CA THR A 43 -2.64 0.34 -17.51
C THR A 43 -1.52 0.02 -16.51
N TYR A 44 -0.28 -0.10 -16.98
CA TYR A 44 0.85 -0.42 -16.10
C TYR A 44 1.17 0.73 -15.15
N GLU A 45 1.18 1.96 -15.64
CA GLU A 45 1.42 3.16 -14.84
C GLU A 45 0.36 3.33 -13.75
N LEU A 46 -0.93 3.17 -14.08
CA LEU A 46 -1.99 3.28 -13.07
C LEU A 46 -1.91 2.14 -12.05
N ALA A 47 -1.64 0.92 -12.49
CA ALA A 47 -1.47 -0.22 -11.59
C ALA A 47 -0.28 -0.02 -10.63
N GLU A 48 0.83 0.52 -11.12
CA GLU A 48 2.00 0.85 -10.29
C GLU A 48 1.67 1.92 -9.24
N ILE A 49 1.00 3.01 -9.64
CA ILE A 49 0.55 4.07 -8.73
C ILE A 49 -0.37 3.48 -7.64
N LEU A 50 -1.40 2.72 -8.04
CA LEU A 50 -2.33 2.10 -7.10
C LEU A 50 -1.65 1.14 -6.11
N LEU A 51 -0.64 0.40 -6.57
CA LEU A 51 0.12 -0.53 -5.74
C LEU A 51 0.98 0.22 -4.72
N VAL A 52 1.79 1.18 -5.19
CA VAL A 52 2.73 1.94 -4.35
C VAL A 52 1.96 2.78 -3.33
N ASP A 53 1.00 3.58 -3.79
CA ASP A 53 0.24 4.46 -2.92
C ASP A 53 -0.66 3.65 -1.98
N GLY A 54 -1.23 2.54 -2.45
CA GLY A 54 -2.03 1.63 -1.63
C GLY A 54 -1.23 0.99 -0.50
N CYS A 55 0.00 0.54 -0.78
CA CYS A 55 0.90 0.02 0.24
C CYS A 55 1.28 1.11 1.26
N PHE A 56 1.56 2.33 0.79
CA PHE A 56 1.86 3.46 1.67
C PHE A 56 0.69 3.77 2.62
N ILE A 57 -0.55 3.79 2.12
CA ILE A 57 -1.74 4.03 2.97
C ILE A 57 -1.91 2.89 3.99
N ILE A 58 -1.76 1.63 3.59
CA ILE A 58 -1.87 0.49 4.50
C ILE A 58 -0.81 0.58 5.59
N GLU A 59 0.44 0.83 5.22
CA GLU A 59 1.54 1.00 6.18
C GLU A 59 1.29 2.15 7.15
N LEU A 60 0.81 3.29 6.64
CA LEU A 60 0.43 4.43 7.45
C LEU A 60 -0.66 4.07 8.46
N LEU A 61 -1.73 3.36 8.03
CA LEU A 61 -2.83 2.92 8.89
C LEU A 61 -2.39 1.90 9.93
N LEU A 62 -1.56 0.91 9.56
CA LEU A 62 -1.02 -0.09 10.48
C LEU A 62 -0.18 0.56 11.58
N ARG A 63 0.64 1.54 11.23
CA ARG A 63 1.43 2.32 12.21
C ARG A 63 0.52 3.18 13.11
N PHE A 64 -0.51 3.82 12.57
CA PHE A 64 -1.51 4.55 13.39
C PHE A 64 -2.28 3.66 14.35
N SER A 65 -2.57 2.42 13.96
CA SER A 65 -3.30 1.46 14.78
C SER A 65 -2.47 0.89 15.94
N GLY A 66 -1.16 1.18 15.99
CA GLY A 66 -0.24 0.58 16.95
C GLY A 66 0.04 -0.90 16.70
N MET A 67 -0.41 -1.48 15.58
CA MET A 67 -0.13 -2.87 15.21
C MET A 67 1.28 -3.06 14.62
N HIS A 68 1.95 -1.99 14.23
CA HIS A 68 3.34 -2.01 13.77
C HIS A 68 4.26 -1.44 14.85
N PHE A 69 4.88 -2.32 15.64
CA PHE A 69 5.88 -1.95 16.65
C PHE A 69 7.29 -1.98 16.04
N GLU A 70 8.10 -1.00 16.43
CA GLU A 70 9.56 -0.96 16.29
C GLU A 70 10.13 -0.62 14.90
N ASP A 71 9.96 0.64 14.48
CA ASP A 71 11.09 1.36 13.90
C ASP A 71 11.02 2.87 14.24
N ASP A 72 11.70 3.26 15.32
CA ASP A 72 11.85 4.67 15.72
C ASP A 72 12.66 5.50 14.69
N SER A 73 13.19 4.88 13.63
CA SER A 73 13.93 5.59 12.57
C SER A 73 13.04 6.28 11.52
N ASP A 74 11.73 6.05 11.55
CA ASP A 74 10.83 6.54 10.53
C ASP A 74 10.51 8.05 10.63
N LEU A 75 11.05 8.81 9.69
CA LEU A 75 10.99 10.27 9.63
C LEU A 75 9.57 10.85 9.65
N ILE A 76 8.58 10.10 9.13
CA ILE A 76 7.16 10.49 9.10
C ILE A 76 6.58 10.59 10.52
N PHE A 77 6.94 9.67 11.41
CA PHE A 77 6.39 9.62 12.77
C PHE A 77 7.22 10.43 13.77
N ARG A 78 8.47 10.78 13.42
CA ARG A 78 9.31 11.69 14.20
C ARG A 78 8.90 13.16 14.08
N ASN A 79 8.24 13.54 12.98
CA ASN A 79 7.79 14.91 12.77
C ASN A 79 6.28 15.00 13.00
N ALA A 80 5.89 15.54 14.16
CA ALA A 80 4.49 15.71 14.56
C ALA A 80 3.64 16.49 13.53
N TRP A 81 4.25 17.29 12.66
CA TRP A 81 3.56 18.03 11.59
C TRP A 81 3.28 17.21 10.33
N MET A 82 3.98 16.09 10.12
CA MET A 82 3.79 15.24 8.94
C MET A 82 2.45 14.52 8.99
N ILE A 83 1.98 14.10 10.18
CA ILE A 83 0.71 13.40 10.33
C ILE A 83 -0.50 14.27 9.93
N PRO A 84 -0.67 15.51 10.45
CA PRO A 84 -1.73 16.40 9.99
C PRO A 84 -1.65 16.72 8.49
N THR A 85 -0.43 16.91 7.97
CA THR A 85 -0.19 17.18 6.54
C THR A 85 -0.62 16.00 5.69
N LEU A 86 -0.21 14.78 6.03
CA LEU A 86 -0.61 13.56 5.32
C LEU A 86 -2.12 13.32 5.39
N ARG A 87 -2.77 13.59 6.53
CA ARG A 87 -4.24 13.49 6.64
C ARG A 87 -4.94 14.47 5.71
N HIS A 88 -4.44 15.69 5.63
CA HIS A 88 -4.97 16.69 4.70
C HIS A 88 -4.79 16.22 3.26
N ASP A 89 -3.58 15.78 2.90
CA ASP A 89 -3.25 15.35 1.53
C ASP A 89 -4.06 14.11 1.11
N LEU A 90 -4.21 13.11 1.99
CA LEU A 90 -5.06 11.93 1.74
C LEU A 90 -6.55 12.27 1.65
N GLY A 91 -6.98 13.38 2.25
CA GLY A 91 -8.35 13.89 2.15
C GLY A 91 -8.65 14.61 0.84
N LEU A 92 -7.63 15.01 0.08
CA LEU A 92 -7.82 15.65 -1.22
C LEU A 92 -8.37 14.62 -2.22
N LEU A 93 -9.38 15.05 -3.00
CA LEU A 93 -10.01 14.20 -4.03
C LEU A 93 -9.00 13.66 -5.06
N GLU A 94 -7.91 14.40 -5.29
CA GLU A 94 -6.85 14.05 -6.23
C GLU A 94 -5.98 12.88 -5.75
N ASN A 95 -5.91 12.66 -4.44
CA ASN A 95 -5.09 11.61 -3.83
C ASN A 95 -5.94 10.41 -3.36
N GLN A 96 -7.17 10.28 -3.85
CA GLN A 96 -8.05 9.18 -3.45
C GLN A 96 -7.72 7.87 -4.19
N ILE A 97 -7.61 6.81 -3.40
CA ILE A 97 -7.56 5.43 -3.88
C ILE A 97 -8.93 4.78 -3.60
N PRO A 98 -9.54 4.07 -4.57
CA PRO A 98 -10.77 3.33 -4.33
C PRO A 98 -10.58 2.29 -3.22
N PHE A 99 -11.47 2.26 -2.23
CA PHE A 99 -11.32 1.42 -1.03
C PHE A 99 -11.08 -0.06 -1.33
N PHE A 100 -11.72 -0.63 -2.36
CA PHE A 100 -11.55 -2.05 -2.72
C PHE A 100 -10.11 -2.41 -3.16
N VAL A 101 -9.32 -1.42 -3.59
CA VAL A 101 -7.89 -1.60 -3.88
C VAL A 101 -7.13 -1.84 -2.59
N LEU A 102 -7.41 -1.04 -1.55
CA LEU A 102 -6.80 -1.19 -0.23
C LEU A 102 -7.21 -2.49 0.45
N ASP A 103 -8.48 -2.88 0.31
CA ASP A 103 -9.03 -4.12 0.86
C ASP A 103 -8.27 -5.35 0.34
N HIS A 104 -8.11 -5.47 -0.99
CA HIS A 104 -7.35 -6.56 -1.59
C HIS A 104 -5.85 -6.52 -1.28
N LEU A 105 -5.24 -5.34 -1.22
CA LEU A 105 -3.85 -5.22 -0.81
C LEU A 105 -3.65 -5.67 0.64
N LEU A 106 -4.60 -5.36 1.53
CA LEU A 106 -4.54 -5.77 2.93
C LEU A 106 -4.64 -7.30 3.07
N GLU A 107 -5.54 -7.95 2.34
CA GLU A 107 -5.68 -9.42 2.31
C GLU A 107 -4.38 -10.13 1.90
N ILE A 108 -3.62 -9.54 0.96
CA ILE A 108 -2.37 -10.13 0.45
C ILE A 108 -1.17 -9.77 1.35
N CYS A 109 -1.07 -8.52 1.78
CA CYS A 109 0.07 -8.01 2.54
C CYS A 109 0.04 -8.45 4.01
N VAL A 110 -1.15 -8.52 4.60
CA VAL A 110 -1.35 -8.87 6.00
C VAL A 110 -2.17 -10.15 6.03
N PRO A 111 -1.55 -11.32 6.23
CA PRO A 111 -2.32 -12.53 6.49
C PRO A 111 -3.03 -12.34 7.83
N LEU A 112 -4.27 -11.87 7.80
CA LEU A 112 -5.17 -11.86 8.94
C LEU A 112 -5.35 -13.32 9.34
N LYS A 113 -4.60 -13.76 10.37
CA LYS A 113 -4.89 -15.05 11.00
C LYS A 113 -6.18 -14.86 11.81
N PRO A 114 -7.21 -15.70 11.58
CA PRO A 114 -8.37 -15.76 12.45
C PRO A 114 -8.00 -16.22 13.86
#